data_AF-A0A7S0C0L3-F1
#
_entry.id   AF-A0A7S0C0L3-F1
#
_cell.length_a   1.000
_cell.length_b   1.000
_cell.length_c   1.000
_cell.angle_alpha   90.00
_cell.angle_beta   90.00
_cell.angle_gamma   90.00
#
_symmetry.space_group_name_H-M   'P 1'
#
loop_
_entity.id
_entity.type
_entity.pdbx_description
1 polymer ?
#
loop_
_entity_poly.entity_id
_entity_poly.type
_entity_poly.pdbx_seq_one_letter_code
_entity_poly.pdbx_strand_id
1 'polypeptide(L)'
;EEVSVLAKKVLQKVNQRYHTLELDCDGVYKPMLLLKKKKYAAKMVEKAPDGTLTETLERKGLDQVRRDWCLQSKQSGNYILDQILSGEDPEAVIVKIHAHLAQLGTDMRGGKMDLEQFVITKGLTKHPSDYPDGRSLPHVFVAQSMLKA
;
A
#
# COMPACT_ATOMS: atom_id res chain seq x y z
N GLU A 1 17.72 0.60 -20.74
CA GLU A 1 18.33 1.77 -21.43
C GLU A 1 17.39 2.42 -22.44
N GLU A 2 16.70 1.65 -23.28
CA GLU A 2 15.73 2.19 -24.26
C GLU A 2 14.64 3.09 -23.66
N VAL A 3 14.06 2.69 -22.51
CA VAL A 3 13.03 3.46 -21.80
C VAL A 3 13.54 4.86 -21.44
N SER A 4 14.78 4.99 -20.98
CA SER A 4 15.38 6.27 -20.60
C SER A 4 15.60 7.18 -21.81
N VAL A 5 15.94 6.61 -22.98
CA VAL A 5 16.07 7.37 -24.23
C VAL A 5 14.71 7.88 -24.69
N LEU A 6 13.67 7.05 -24.61
CA LEU A 6 12.30 7.45 -24.95
C LEU A 6 11.79 8.56 -24.01
N ALA A 7 12.02 8.42 -22.70
CA ALA A 7 11.65 9.42 -21.71
C ALA A 7 12.27 10.78 -22.05
N LYS A 8 13.59 10.83 -22.29
CA LYS A 8 14.29 12.07 -22.69
C LYS A 8 13.71 12.70 -23.96
N LYS A 9 13.38 11.91 -24.98
CA LYS A 9 12.74 12.41 -26.22
C LYS A 9 11.39 13.06 -25.95
N VAL A 10 10.56 12.43 -25.10
CA VAL A 10 9.24 12.98 -24.72
C VAL A 10 9.40 14.27 -23.93
N LEU A 11 10.25 14.26 -22.89
CA LEU A 11 10.50 15.43 -22.05
C LEU A 11 10.99 16.62 -22.89
N GLN A 12 11.97 16.39 -23.78
CA GLN A 12 12.49 17.44 -24.65
C GLN A 12 11.38 18.05 -25.53
N LYS A 13 10.49 17.23 -26.09
CA LYS A 13 9.39 17.72 -26.94
C LYS A 13 8.33 18.49 -26.17
N VAL A 14 8.07 18.12 -24.92
CA VAL A 14 7.07 18.82 -24.09
C VAL A 14 7.65 20.11 -23.53
N ASN A 15 8.86 20.08 -22.99
CA ASN A 15 9.51 21.23 -22.36
C ASN A 15 9.80 22.36 -23.38
N GLN A 16 9.99 22.03 -24.66
CA GLN A 16 10.09 23.04 -25.74
C GLN A 16 8.86 23.94 -25.88
N ARG A 17 7.69 23.55 -25.35
CA ARG A 17 6.46 24.34 -25.45
C ARG A 17 6.24 25.33 -24.31
N TYR A 18 7.03 25.24 -23.25
CA TYR A 18 6.83 26.02 -22.03
C TYR A 18 8.14 26.70 -21.63
N HIS A 19 8.06 27.93 -21.11
CA HIS A 19 9.25 28.69 -20.73
C HIS A 19 9.59 28.58 -19.24
N THR A 20 8.58 28.39 -18.40
CA THR A 20 8.71 28.37 -16.93
C THR A 20 8.31 27.04 -16.30
N LEU A 21 7.71 26.13 -17.09
CA LEU A 21 7.28 24.80 -16.64
C LEU A 21 8.18 23.76 -17.29
N GLU A 22 8.78 22.91 -16.47
CA GLU A 22 9.58 21.78 -16.91
C GLU A 22 8.97 20.48 -16.37
N LEU A 23 8.82 19.49 -17.24
CA LEU A 23 8.54 18.12 -16.84
C LEU A 23 9.85 17.37 -16.67
N ASP A 24 9.87 16.47 -15.69
CA ASP A 24 10.96 15.54 -15.45
C ASP A 24 10.43 14.10 -15.32
N CYS A 25 11.33 13.13 -15.43
CA CYS A 25 11.04 11.73 -15.23
C CYS A 25 11.19 11.37 -13.75
N ASP A 26 10.06 11.26 -13.04
CA ASP A 26 10.02 10.93 -11.61
C ASP A 26 10.57 9.52 -11.32
N GLY A 27 10.29 8.54 -12.20
CA GLY A 27 10.80 7.19 -12.04
C GLY A 27 10.36 6.24 -13.14
N VAL A 28 11.02 5.09 -13.20
CA VAL A 28 10.66 3.99 -14.11
C VAL A 28 10.15 2.82 -13.27
N TYR A 29 8.96 2.34 -13.60
CA TYR A 29 8.37 1.18 -12.94
C TYR A 29 8.49 -0.05 -13.84
N LYS A 30 8.77 -1.22 -13.24
CA LYS A 30 8.86 -2.50 -13.95
C LYS A 30 7.50 -3.21 -13.94
N PRO A 31 7.06 -3.91 -12.88
CA PRO A 31 5.65 -4.23 -12.69
C PRO A 31 4.90 -3.09 -11.99
N MET A 32 3.70 -2.78 -12.48
CA MET A 32 2.74 -1.86 -11.85
C MET A 32 1.36 -2.51 -11.78
N LEU A 33 0.78 -2.52 -10.59
CA LEU A 33 -0.60 -2.89 -10.32
C LEU A 33 -1.43 -1.61 -10.11
N LEU A 34 -2.22 -1.25 -11.12
CA LEU A 34 -3.12 -0.10 -11.06
C LEU A 34 -4.54 -0.56 -10.73
N LEU A 35 -5.06 -0.14 -9.57
CA LEU A 35 -6.38 -0.58 -9.09
C LEU A 35 -7.47 0.45 -9.37
N LYS A 36 -7.26 1.69 -8.88
CA LYS A 36 -8.21 2.81 -8.99
C LYS A 36 -7.45 4.12 -9.06
N LYS A 37 -8.16 5.22 -9.32
CA LYS A 37 -7.60 6.58 -9.22
C LYS A 37 -6.88 6.76 -7.88
N LYS A 38 -5.60 7.17 -7.93
CA LYS A 38 -4.72 7.35 -6.76
C LYS A 38 -4.47 6.08 -5.92
N LYS A 39 -4.76 4.88 -6.45
CA LYS A 39 -4.51 3.59 -5.79
C LYS A 39 -3.68 2.68 -6.69
N TYR A 40 -2.39 2.56 -6.41
CA TYR A 40 -1.47 1.71 -7.16
C TYR A 40 -0.35 1.17 -6.27
N ALA A 41 0.30 0.12 -6.76
CA ALA A 41 1.60 -0.31 -6.28
C ALA A 41 2.48 -0.72 -7.46
N ALA A 42 3.76 -0.45 -7.37
CA ALA A 42 4.70 -0.71 -8.45
C ALA A 42 6.10 -0.90 -7.90
N LYS A 43 6.95 -1.68 -8.58
CA LYS A 43 8.38 -1.69 -8.27
C LYS A 43 9.07 -0.65 -9.13
N MET A 44 9.59 0.38 -8.47
CA MET A 44 10.42 1.42 -9.07
C MET A 44 11.83 0.87 -9.27
N VAL A 45 12.43 1.19 -10.41
CA VAL A 45 13.77 0.79 -10.77
C VAL A 45 14.68 2.00 -10.64
N GLU A 46 15.68 1.89 -9.77
CA GLU A 46 16.72 2.89 -9.58
C GLU A 46 18.06 2.34 -10.03
N LYS A 47 18.83 3.15 -10.77
CA LYS A 47 20.19 2.80 -11.19
C LYS A 47 21.16 3.34 -10.15
N ALA A 48 21.83 2.45 -9.45
CA ALA A 48 22.87 2.82 -8.51
C ALA A 48 24.12 3.38 -9.24
N PRO A 49 25.01 4.12 -8.55
CA PRO A 49 26.21 4.71 -9.16
C PRO A 49 27.16 3.67 -9.78
N ASP A 50 27.14 2.43 -9.27
CA ASP A 50 27.91 1.29 -9.78
C ASP A 50 27.29 0.65 -11.05
N GLY A 51 26.15 1.14 -11.50
CA GLY A 51 25.41 0.65 -12.66
C GLY A 51 24.45 -0.50 -12.37
N THR A 52 24.37 -0.98 -11.12
CA THR A 52 23.40 -2.01 -10.73
C THR A 52 21.98 -1.45 -10.69
N LEU A 53 20.99 -2.28 -11.02
CA LEU A 53 19.58 -1.92 -10.93
C LEU A 53 19.02 -2.44 -9.61
N THR A 54 18.44 -1.53 -8.83
CA THR A 54 17.75 -1.84 -7.59
C THR A 54 16.25 -1.65 -7.78
N GLU A 55 15.45 -2.54 -7.19
CA GLU A 55 13.99 -2.50 -7.26
C GLU A 55 13.43 -2.11 -5.89
N THR A 56 12.76 -0.95 -5.82
CA THR A 56 12.11 -0.46 -4.60
C THR A 56 10.60 -0.52 -4.78
N LEU A 57 9.90 -1.13 -3.82
CA LEU A 57 8.44 -1.25 -3.88
C LEU A 57 7.76 0.05 -3.42
N GLU A 58 7.05 0.70 -4.35
CA GLU A 58 6.21 1.86 -4.06
C GLU A 58 4.74 1.46 -3.90
N ARG A 59 4.07 2.00 -2.88
CA ARG A 59 2.64 1.78 -2.59
C ARG A 59 1.97 3.14 -2.36
N LYS A 60 0.96 3.49 -3.16
CA LYS A 60 0.18 4.73 -2.97
C LYS A 60 -1.31 4.47 -2.87
N GLY A 61 -1.93 5.04 -1.84
CA GLY A 61 -3.39 5.04 -1.63
C GLY A 61 -4.02 3.67 -1.38
N LEU A 62 -3.21 2.61 -1.27
CA LEU A 62 -3.64 1.27 -0.90
C LEU A 62 -4.10 1.23 0.56
N ASP A 63 -4.94 0.26 0.90
CA ASP A 63 -5.52 0.18 2.23
C ASP A 63 -4.47 -0.19 3.29
N GLN A 64 -3.41 -0.90 2.87
CA GLN A 64 -2.26 -1.28 3.68
C GLN A 64 -1.48 -0.07 4.23
N VAL A 65 -1.46 1.06 3.51
CA VAL A 65 -0.78 2.29 3.96
C VAL A 65 -1.68 3.17 4.83
N ARG A 66 -2.95 2.80 5.03
CA ARG A 66 -3.87 3.55 5.89
C ARG A 66 -3.79 3.08 7.34
N ARG A 67 -4.02 3.98 8.29
CA ARG A 67 -3.93 3.69 9.73
C ARG A 67 -5.15 2.96 10.30
N ASP A 68 -6.29 3.04 9.63
CA ASP A 68 -7.59 2.52 10.06
C ASP A 68 -7.84 1.06 9.66
N TRP A 69 -6.78 0.35 9.27
CA TRP A 69 -6.76 -1.09 9.05
C TRP A 69 -5.87 -1.77 10.10
N CYS A 70 -6.27 -2.96 10.55
CA CYS A 70 -5.51 -3.70 11.54
C CYS A 70 -4.15 -4.16 10.98
N LEU A 71 -3.19 -4.40 11.86
CA LEU A 71 -1.85 -4.83 11.48
C LEU A 71 -1.89 -6.12 10.64
N GLN A 72 -2.76 -7.07 11.01
CA GLN A 72 -2.86 -8.32 10.26
C GLN A 72 -3.30 -8.12 8.82
N SER A 73 -4.33 -7.30 8.60
CA SER A 73 -4.81 -6.99 7.24
C SER A 73 -3.71 -6.35 6.39
N LYS A 74 -2.88 -5.48 6.99
CA LYS A 74 -1.72 -4.88 6.32
C LYS A 74 -0.68 -5.92 5.96
N GLN A 75 -0.32 -6.79 6.90
CA GLN A 75 0.71 -7.82 6.70
C GLN A 75 0.30 -8.80 5.60
N SER A 76 -0.91 -9.33 5.64
CA SER A 76 -1.43 -10.21 4.58
C SER A 76 -1.55 -9.48 3.24
N GLY A 77 -2.05 -8.24 3.26
CA GLY A 77 -2.14 -7.43 2.04
C GLY A 77 -0.78 -7.10 1.43
N ASN A 78 0.27 -6.92 2.25
CA ASN A 78 1.63 -6.69 1.78
C ASN A 78 2.22 -7.97 1.19
N TYR A 79 2.06 -9.10 1.87
CA TYR A 79 2.51 -10.40 1.35
C TYR A 79 1.91 -10.70 -0.02
N ILE A 80 0.59 -10.55 -0.17
CA ILE A 80 -0.10 -10.80 -1.44
C ILE A 80 0.41 -9.86 -2.53
N LEU A 81 0.61 -8.58 -2.20
CA LEU A 81 1.14 -7.62 -3.15
C LEU A 81 2.55 -7.96 -3.61
N ASP A 82 3.40 -8.43 -2.69
CA ASP A 82 4.77 -8.84 -2.98
C ASP A 82 4.77 -10.09 -3.87
N GLN A 83 3.83 -11.02 -3.69
CA GLN A 83 3.64 -12.16 -4.60
C GLN A 83 3.20 -11.71 -6.00
N ILE A 84 2.24 -10.78 -6.12
CA ILE A 84 1.76 -10.27 -7.40
C ILE A 84 2.87 -9.54 -8.17
N LEU A 85 3.71 -8.78 -7.47
CA LEU A 85 4.80 -8.01 -8.07
C LEU A 85 6.13 -8.78 -8.11
N SER A 86 6.14 -10.07 -7.77
CA SER A 86 7.35 -10.91 -7.72
C SER A 86 7.98 -11.09 -9.10
N GLY A 87 7.16 -11.22 -10.15
CA GLY A 87 7.60 -11.63 -11.49
C GLY A 87 7.68 -13.14 -11.67
N GLU A 88 7.21 -13.92 -10.71
CA GLU A 88 7.09 -15.37 -10.81
C GLU A 88 5.95 -15.80 -11.74
N ASP A 89 5.91 -17.09 -12.06
CA ASP A 89 4.83 -17.69 -12.86
C ASP A 89 3.45 -17.43 -12.21
N PRO A 90 2.43 -16.98 -12.97
CA PRO A 90 1.12 -16.64 -12.42
C PRO A 90 0.44 -17.79 -11.66
N GLU A 91 0.56 -19.04 -12.11
CA GLU A 91 -0.04 -20.18 -11.44
C GLU A 91 0.65 -20.45 -10.10
N ALA A 92 1.98 -20.35 -10.06
CA ALA A 92 2.74 -20.43 -8.82
C ALA A 92 2.36 -19.33 -7.82
N VAL A 93 2.19 -18.09 -8.29
CA VAL A 93 1.74 -16.94 -7.48
C VAL A 93 0.35 -17.20 -6.87
N ILE A 94 -0.59 -17.69 -7.68
CA ILE A 94 -1.95 -18.02 -7.23
C ILE A 94 -1.90 -19.08 -6.12
N VAL A 95 -1.15 -20.16 -6.31
CA VAL A 95 -1.01 -21.23 -5.31
C VAL A 95 -0.46 -20.68 -3.98
N LYS A 96 0.57 -19.83 -4.02
CA LYS A 96 1.16 -19.21 -2.82
C LYS A 96 0.15 -18.33 -2.08
N ILE A 97 -0.62 -17.51 -2.80
CA ILE A 97 -1.65 -16.66 -2.22
C ILE A 97 -2.73 -17.49 -1.54
N HIS A 98 -3.23 -18.54 -2.19
CA HIS A 98 -4.25 -19.43 -1.61
C HIS A 98 -3.74 -20.15 -0.36
N ALA A 99 -2.53 -20.69 -0.40
CA ALA A 99 -1.91 -21.35 0.74
C ALA A 99 -1.77 -20.39 1.94
N HIS A 100 -1.29 -19.16 1.70
CA HIS A 100 -1.16 -18.14 2.74
C HIS A 100 -2.50 -17.78 3.38
N LEU A 101 -3.55 -17.56 2.57
CA LEU A 101 -4.88 -17.21 3.06
C LEU A 101 -5.53 -18.36 3.83
N ALA A 102 -5.34 -19.61 3.39
CA ALA A 102 -5.86 -20.79 4.07
C ALA A 102 -5.20 -21.00 5.44
N GLN A 103 -3.88 -20.85 5.51
CA GLN A 103 -3.11 -20.94 6.76
C GLN A 103 -3.51 -19.82 7.72
N LEU A 104 -3.59 -18.58 7.23
CA LEU A 104 -4.04 -17.43 8.01
C LEU A 104 -5.42 -17.67 8.63
N GLY A 105 -6.39 -18.14 7.84
CA GLY A 105 -7.72 -18.44 8.35
C GLY A 105 -7.72 -19.51 9.43
N THR A 106 -6.82 -20.49 9.33
CA THR A 106 -6.65 -21.55 10.32
C THR A 106 -6.06 -21.00 11.62
N ASP A 107 -5.02 -20.16 11.53
CA ASP A 107 -4.37 -19.58 12.71
C ASP A 107 -5.28 -18.58 13.44
N MET A 108 -6.07 -17.79 12.70
CA MET A 108 -7.09 -16.90 13.25
C MET A 108 -8.15 -17.67 14.05
N ARG A 109 -8.74 -18.72 13.46
CA ARG A 109 -9.78 -19.53 14.13
C ARG A 109 -9.21 -20.37 15.28
N GLY A 110 -7.94 -20.75 15.18
CA GLY A 110 -7.22 -21.49 16.22
C GLY A 110 -6.73 -20.61 17.37
N GLY A 111 -6.94 -19.29 17.34
CA GLY A 111 -6.50 -18.38 18.40
C GLY A 111 -4.98 -18.27 18.53
N LYS A 112 -4.22 -18.52 17.46
CA LYS A 112 -2.75 -18.52 17.47
C LYS A 112 -2.14 -17.13 17.23
N MET A 113 -2.98 -16.12 17.04
CA MET A 113 -2.56 -14.77 16.66
C MET A 113 -2.70 -13.82 17.84
N ASP A 114 -1.74 -12.90 17.94
CA ASP A 114 -1.72 -11.93 19.02
C ASP A 114 -2.83 -10.88 18.89
N LEU A 115 -3.35 -10.39 20.01
CA LEU A 115 -4.48 -9.44 19.99
C LEU A 115 -4.08 -8.11 19.34
N GLU A 116 -2.83 -7.72 19.50
CA GLU A 116 -2.15 -6.57 18.92
C GLU A 116 -2.28 -6.56 17.38
N GLN A 117 -2.33 -7.74 16.76
CA GLN A 117 -2.49 -7.84 15.31
C GLN A 117 -3.88 -7.40 14.82
N PHE A 118 -4.88 -7.38 15.70
CA PHE A 118 -6.25 -6.97 15.41
C PHE A 118 -6.55 -5.51 15.78
N VAL A 119 -5.60 -4.80 16.39
CA VAL A 119 -5.79 -3.40 16.81
C VAL A 119 -5.95 -2.48 15.59
N ILE A 120 -7.00 -1.65 15.62
CA ILE A 120 -7.29 -0.63 14.61
C ILE A 120 -7.19 0.75 15.26
N THR A 121 -6.46 1.67 14.63
CA THR A 121 -6.29 3.04 15.13
C THR A 121 -7.07 4.04 14.29
N LYS A 122 -7.98 4.79 14.92
CA LYS A 122 -8.72 5.89 14.28
C LYS A 122 -8.70 7.12 15.17
N GLY A 123 -8.47 8.28 14.56
CA GLY A 123 -8.43 9.54 15.31
C GLY A 123 -9.82 10.10 15.51
N LEU A 124 -9.97 10.82 16.62
CA LEU A 124 -11.14 11.65 16.90
C LEU A 124 -10.90 13.05 16.34
N THR A 125 -11.94 13.66 15.81
CA THR A 125 -11.94 15.04 15.29
C THR A 125 -12.60 16.03 16.25
N LYS A 126 -13.28 15.51 17.28
CA LYS A 126 -13.96 16.25 18.35
C LYS A 126 -13.80 15.50 19.68
N HIS A 127 -14.22 16.10 20.78
CA HIS A 127 -14.26 15.41 22.07
C HIS A 127 -15.28 14.23 22.01
N PRO A 128 -15.03 13.08 22.66
CA PRO A 128 -15.93 11.91 22.58
C PRO A 128 -17.41 12.20 22.93
N SER A 129 -17.68 13.14 23.84
CA SER A 129 -19.04 13.53 24.23
C SER A 129 -19.78 14.36 23.19
N ASP A 130 -19.05 14.98 22.24
CA ASP A 130 -19.63 15.88 21.23
C ASP A 130 -20.13 15.13 19.98
N TYR A 131 -19.97 13.81 19.96
CA TYR A 131 -20.45 12.96 18.86
C TYR A 131 -21.93 12.61 19.08
N PRO A 132 -22.85 13.03 18.19
CA PRO A 132 -24.26 12.70 18.31
C PRO A 132 -24.51 11.18 18.22
N ASP A 133 -23.71 10.48 17.40
CA ASP A 133 -23.84 9.04 17.15
C ASP A 133 -22.66 8.23 17.73
N GLY A 134 -22.24 8.51 18.97
CA GLY A 134 -21.08 7.86 19.58
C GLY A 134 -21.09 6.32 19.60
N ARG A 135 -22.28 5.70 19.59
CA ARG A 135 -22.44 4.22 19.56
C ARG A 135 -22.25 3.60 18.17
N SER A 136 -22.51 4.33 17.09
CA SER A 136 -22.36 3.79 15.72
C SER A 136 -20.89 3.80 15.26
N LEU A 137 -20.05 4.55 15.97
CA LEU A 137 -18.64 4.75 15.68
C LEU A 137 -17.78 3.97 16.70
N PRO A 138 -17.19 2.81 16.33
CA PRO A 138 -16.50 1.94 17.31
C PRO A 138 -15.40 2.64 18.11
N HIS A 139 -14.53 3.39 17.43
CA HIS A 139 -13.49 4.21 18.06
C HIS A 139 -14.01 5.28 19.04
N VAL A 140 -15.20 5.85 18.79
CA VAL A 140 -15.82 6.83 19.70
C VAL A 140 -16.41 6.10 20.90
N PHE A 141 -17.10 4.98 20.68
CA PHE A 141 -17.67 4.16 21.74
C PHE A 141 -16.59 3.70 22.74
N VAL A 142 -15.46 3.21 22.23
CA VAL A 142 -14.30 2.81 23.06
C VAL A 142 -13.78 4.01 23.84
N ALA A 143 -13.56 5.16 23.19
CA ALA A 143 -13.08 6.37 23.88
C ALA A 143 -14.04 6.86 24.97
N GLN A 144 -15.36 6.84 24.73
CA GLN A 144 -16.37 7.18 25.75
C GLN A 144 -16.34 6.20 26.93
N SER A 145 -16.06 4.93 26.67
CA SER A 145 -15.97 3.90 27.71
C SER A 145 -14.70 4.09 28.56
N MET A 146 -13.59 4.47 27.93
CA MET A 146 -12.33 4.81 28.62
C MET A 146 -12.46 6.05 29.52
N LEU A 147 -13.32 7.01 29.19
CA LEU A 147 -13.57 8.20 30.02
C LEU A 147 -14.46 7.92 31.24
N LYS A 148 -15.22 6.82 31.22
CA LYS A 148 -16.13 6.43 32.31
C LYS A 148 -15.47 5.48 33.31
N ALA A 149 -14.39 4.82 32.89
CA ALA A 149 -13.55 3.97 33.74
C ALA A 149 -12.64 4.84 34.62
#